data_AF-A0A949NS56-F1
#
_entry.id   AF-A0A949NS56-F1
#
_cell.length_a   1.000
_cell.length_b   1.000
_cell.length_c   1.000
_cell.angle_alpha   90.00
_cell.angle_beta   90.00
_cell.angle_gamma   90.00
#
_symmetry.space_group_name_H-M   'P 1'
#
loop_
_entity.id
_entity.type
_entity.pdbx_description
1 polymer ?
#
loop_
_entity_poly.entity_id
_entity_poly.type
_entity_poly.pdbx_seq_one_letter_code
_entity_poly.pdbx_strand_id
1 'polypeptide(L)'
;MKYLPAVLLLSAMLLLTAASAHAFAVYNSVDATVDVTKDWRMGIPLFKVGPNGTYNGEHGAGLDSVYVWWVAAKLTCYSSENFSIPKGGFARIYKSEVKIYDHQNKHLRSAGVGNAPCD
;
A
#
# COMPACT_ATOMS: atom_id res chain seq x y z
N MET A 1 13.56 30.18 -41.38
CA MET A 1 12.63 29.66 -40.36
C MET A 1 12.11 28.29 -40.81
N LYS A 2 12.82 27.18 -40.53
CA LYS A 2 12.47 25.84 -41.05
C LYS A 2 12.31 24.75 -39.98
N TYR A 3 12.47 25.09 -38.70
CA TYR A 3 12.49 24.10 -37.60
C TYR A 3 11.29 24.18 -36.65
N LEU A 4 10.34 25.09 -36.89
CA LEU A 4 9.15 25.25 -36.05
C LEU A 4 8.30 23.97 -35.88
N PRO A 5 8.10 23.11 -36.90
CA PRO A 5 7.26 21.91 -36.73
C PRO A 5 7.97 20.79 -35.95
N ALA A 6 9.31 20.77 -35.89
CA ALA A 6 10.06 19.73 -35.19
C ALA A 6 10.03 19.93 -33.65
N VAL A 7 9.97 21.17 -33.18
CA VAL A 7 9.96 21.50 -31.75
C VAL A 7 8.59 21.19 -31.12
N LEU A 8 7.49 21.43 -31.84
CA LEU A 8 6.13 21.15 -31.36
C LEU A 8 5.83 19.65 -31.19
N LEU A 9 6.42 18.78 -32.03
CA LEU A 9 6.26 17.32 -31.90
C LEU A 9 7.05 16.71 -30.74
N LEU A 10 8.24 17.26 -30.40
CA LEU A 10 9.01 16.78 -29.25
C LEU A 10 8.34 17.09 -27.90
N SER A 11 7.67 18.24 -27.79
CA SER A 11 6.95 18.63 -26.56
C SER A 11 5.74 17.71 -26.29
N ALA A 12 5.06 17.24 -27.35
CA ALA A 12 3.93 16.31 -27.22
C ALA A 12 4.38 14.90 -26.79
N MET A 13 5.57 14.44 -27.20
CA MET A 13 6.13 13.14 -26.76
C MET A 13 6.64 13.17 -25.32
N LEU A 14 7.16 14.30 -24.83
CA LEU A 14 7.58 14.47 -23.43
C LEU A 14 6.40 14.49 -22.45
N LEU A 15 5.21 14.90 -22.89
CA LEU A 15 3.98 14.86 -22.09
C LEU A 15 3.41 13.44 -21.94
N LEU A 16 3.74 12.52 -22.85
CA LEU A 16 3.31 11.11 -22.79
C LEU A 16 4.19 10.25 -21.87
N THR A 17 5.37 10.75 -21.47
CA THR A 17 6.24 10.10 -20.48
C THR A 17 6.01 10.56 -19.05
N ALA A 18 4.96 11.36 -18.79
CA ALA A 18 4.38 11.46 -17.46
C ALA A 18 3.73 10.11 -17.14
N ALA A 19 4.56 9.10 -16.89
CA ALA A 19 4.15 7.83 -16.32
C ALA A 19 3.29 8.20 -15.12
N SER A 20 2.00 7.91 -15.20
CA SER A 20 1.07 8.10 -14.11
C SER A 20 1.68 7.35 -12.93
N ALA A 21 2.29 8.08 -12.00
CA ALA A 21 2.94 7.50 -10.86
C ALA A 21 1.80 7.05 -9.93
N HIS A 22 1.26 5.85 -10.17
CA HIS A 22 0.07 5.40 -9.47
C HIS A 22 0.28 5.51 -7.95
N ALA A 23 -0.78 5.88 -7.24
CA ALA A 23 -0.76 5.85 -5.77
C ALA A 23 -0.62 4.39 -5.30
N PHE A 24 -0.02 4.17 -4.14
CA PHE A 24 -0.11 2.85 -3.53
C PHE A 24 -1.53 2.59 -3.01
N ALA A 25 -1.92 1.32 -2.89
CA ALA A 25 -3.21 0.95 -2.29
C ALA A 25 -3.06 -0.15 -1.22
N VAL A 26 -3.98 -0.16 -0.26
CA VAL A 26 -4.12 -1.23 0.74
C VAL A 26 -5.55 -1.73 0.70
N TYR A 27 -5.71 -3.02 0.40
CA TYR A 27 -7.00 -3.71 0.36
C TYR A 27 -7.13 -4.59 1.61
N ASN A 28 -8.10 -4.29 2.45
CA ASN A 28 -8.39 -5.06 3.63
C ASN A 28 -9.39 -6.17 3.29
N SER A 29 -9.00 -7.45 3.38
CA SER A 29 -9.91 -8.60 3.19
C SER A 29 -10.35 -9.24 4.52
N VAL A 30 -10.09 -8.60 5.66
CA VAL A 30 -10.55 -9.06 6.97
C VAL A 30 -11.79 -8.28 7.42
N ASP A 31 -12.60 -8.93 8.26
CA ASP A 31 -13.82 -8.37 8.84
C ASP A 31 -13.53 -7.58 10.14
N ALA A 32 -12.49 -6.75 10.09
CA ALA A 32 -12.07 -5.87 11.17
C ALA A 32 -11.44 -4.61 10.58
N THR A 33 -11.47 -3.50 11.32
CA THR A 33 -10.68 -2.32 10.94
C THR A 33 -9.22 -2.64 11.18
N VAL A 34 -8.39 -2.43 10.15
CA VAL A 34 -6.95 -2.63 10.22
C VAL A 34 -6.24 -1.30 10.37
N ASP A 35 -5.38 -1.23 11.36
CA ASP A 35 -4.49 -0.11 11.62
C ASP A 35 -3.16 -0.36 10.92
N VAL A 36 -2.69 0.62 10.14
CA VAL A 36 -1.36 0.58 9.51
C VAL A 36 -0.42 1.50 10.28
N THR A 37 0.70 0.98 10.76
CA THR A 37 1.57 1.64 11.74
C THR A 37 3.05 1.48 11.39
N LYS A 38 3.89 2.43 11.83
CA LYS A 38 5.36 2.35 11.76
C LYS A 38 5.96 1.51 12.89
N ASP A 39 5.22 1.35 13.98
CA ASP A 39 5.66 0.62 15.16
C ASP A 39 4.78 -0.60 15.36
N TRP A 40 5.41 -1.74 15.63
CA TRP A 40 4.75 -2.99 15.96
C TRP A 40 4.06 -2.95 17.34
N ARG A 41 4.43 -2.00 18.21
CA ARG A 41 3.89 -1.82 19.58
C ARG A 41 2.66 -0.91 19.69
N MET A 42 1.72 -1.00 18.74
CA MET A 42 0.43 -0.27 18.83
C MET A 42 0.57 1.25 19.07
N GLY A 43 1.30 1.92 18.17
CA GLY A 43 1.34 3.39 18.12
C GLY A 43 0.08 4.01 17.50
N ILE A 44 0.08 5.35 17.38
CA ILE A 44 -0.93 6.07 16.60
C ILE A 44 -0.86 5.57 15.14
N PRO A 45 -1.96 5.04 14.58
CA PRO A 45 -1.94 4.54 13.21
C PRO A 45 -1.66 5.68 12.23
N LEU A 46 -0.87 5.40 11.19
CA LEU A 46 -0.71 6.30 10.05
C LEU A 46 -2.07 6.54 9.38
N PHE A 47 -2.83 5.46 9.23
CA PHE A 47 -4.20 5.45 8.72
C PHE A 47 -4.88 4.12 9.08
N LYS A 48 -6.19 4.09 8.92
CA LYS A 48 -7.02 2.92 9.14
C LYS A 48 -7.68 2.47 7.85
N VAL A 49 -7.85 1.16 7.68
CA VAL A 49 -8.60 0.57 6.56
C VAL A 49 -9.79 -0.19 7.13
N GLY A 50 -11.00 0.27 6.83
CA GLY A 50 -12.23 -0.37 7.30
C GLY A 50 -12.35 -1.82 6.82
N PRO A 51 -13.25 -2.62 7.43
CA PRO A 51 -13.47 -4.02 7.06
C PRO A 51 -13.88 -4.12 5.59
N ASN A 52 -13.26 -5.05 4.85
CA ASN A 52 -13.47 -5.23 3.40
C ASN A 52 -13.24 -3.95 2.56
N GLY A 53 -12.49 -2.98 3.12
CA GLY A 53 -12.30 -1.65 2.55
C GLY A 53 -10.97 -1.48 1.83
N THR A 54 -10.79 -0.27 1.28
CA THR A 54 -9.58 0.12 0.56
C THR A 54 -9.08 1.48 1.05
N TYR A 55 -7.77 1.61 1.21
CA TYR A 55 -7.10 2.89 1.36
C TYR A 55 -6.22 3.15 0.14
N ASN A 56 -6.27 4.39 -0.37
CA ASN A 56 -5.41 4.84 -1.47
C ASN A 56 -4.47 5.93 -0.94
N GLY A 57 -3.18 5.73 -1.17
CA GLY A 57 -2.15 6.72 -0.81
C GLY A 57 -2.11 7.91 -1.75
N GLU A 58 -1.10 8.76 -1.55
CA GLU A 58 -0.83 9.88 -2.45
C GLU A 58 -0.21 9.39 -3.78
N HIS A 59 -0.42 10.17 -4.84
CA HIS A 59 0.13 9.87 -6.16
C HIS A 59 1.67 9.82 -6.12
N GLY A 60 2.25 8.76 -6.67
CA GLY A 60 3.70 8.54 -6.70
C GLY A 60 4.34 8.16 -5.35
N ALA A 61 3.53 8.02 -4.29
CA ALA A 61 4.00 7.56 -3.00
C ALA A 61 4.10 6.04 -2.94
N GLY A 62 5.09 5.55 -2.17
CA GLY A 62 5.12 4.19 -1.66
C GLY A 62 4.80 4.21 -0.16
N LEU A 63 4.86 3.05 0.47
CA LEU A 63 4.69 2.92 1.91
C LEU A 63 5.80 2.03 2.45
N ASP A 64 6.74 2.58 3.20
CA ASP A 64 7.93 1.83 3.62
C ASP A 64 7.91 1.45 5.09
N SER A 65 8.35 0.23 5.41
CA SER A 65 8.58 -0.25 6.78
C SER A 65 7.39 0.00 7.71
N VAL A 66 6.28 -0.66 7.39
CA VAL A 66 5.04 -0.62 8.17
C VAL A 66 4.64 -2.01 8.63
N TYR A 67 3.70 -2.04 9.57
CA TYR A 67 3.01 -3.21 10.06
C TYR A 67 1.52 -2.98 9.93
N VAL A 68 0.75 -4.06 9.87
CA VAL A 68 -0.70 -4.02 10.07
C VAL A 68 -1.04 -4.61 11.43
N TRP A 69 -2.04 -4.05 12.08
CA TRP A 69 -2.56 -4.54 13.35
C TRP A 69 -4.08 -4.44 13.39
N TRP A 70 -4.74 -5.41 14.01
CA TRP A 70 -6.17 -5.33 14.31
C TRP A 70 -6.57 -6.23 15.47
N VAL A 71 -7.71 -5.89 16.08
CA VAL A 71 -8.39 -6.72 17.07
C VAL A 71 -9.53 -7.47 16.37
N ALA A 72 -9.51 -8.79 16.39
CA ALA A 72 -10.63 -9.61 16.01
C ALA A 72 -11.62 -9.78 17.17
N ALA A 73 -12.77 -10.41 16.90
CA ALA A 73 -13.72 -10.78 17.95
C ALA A 73 -13.02 -11.52 19.11
N LYS A 74 -13.43 -11.23 20.35
CA LYS A 74 -12.90 -11.81 21.60
C LYS A 74 -11.48 -11.36 21.99
N LEU A 75 -11.10 -10.10 21.71
CA LEU A 75 -9.81 -9.53 22.14
C LEU A 75 -8.60 -10.35 21.66
N THR A 76 -8.68 -10.89 20.44
CA THR A 76 -7.52 -11.54 19.80
C THR A 76 -6.88 -10.54 18.86
N CYS A 77 -5.65 -10.13 19.16
CA CYS A 77 -4.92 -9.17 18.36
C CYS A 77 -4.03 -9.87 17.34
N TYR A 78 -3.96 -9.29 16.15
CA TYR A 78 -3.14 -9.78 15.05
C TYR A 78 -2.17 -8.70 14.63
N SER A 79 -0.93 -9.09 14.32
CA SER A 79 0.06 -8.21 13.71
C SER A 79 0.74 -8.92 12.55
N SER A 80 1.12 -8.15 11.53
CA SER A 80 2.04 -8.64 10.51
C SER A 80 3.50 -8.56 10.94
N GLU A 81 4.37 -9.24 10.20
CA GLU A 81 5.76 -8.85 10.03
C GLU A 81 5.88 -7.48 9.32
N ASN A 82 7.06 -6.87 9.37
CA ASN A 82 7.33 -5.61 8.68
C ASN A 82 7.20 -5.79 7.15
N PHE A 83 6.61 -4.80 6.46
CA PHE A 83 6.54 -4.78 5.01
C PHE A 83 6.59 -3.37 4.42
N SER A 84 6.82 -3.32 3.10
CA SER A 84 6.76 -2.10 2.30
C SER A 84 5.92 -2.33 1.05
N ILE A 85 5.27 -1.28 0.55
CA ILE A 85 4.55 -1.24 -0.71
C ILE A 85 5.33 -0.30 -1.65
N PRO A 86 5.81 -0.78 -2.80
CA PRO A 86 6.51 0.08 -3.75
C PRO A 86 5.58 1.16 -4.30
N LYS A 87 6.16 2.22 -4.87
CA LYS A 87 5.40 3.29 -5.54
C LYS A 87 4.46 2.71 -6.60
N GLY A 88 3.17 3.04 -6.49
CA GLY A 88 2.11 2.51 -7.37
C GLY A 88 1.78 1.03 -7.19
N GLY A 89 2.43 0.35 -6.25
CA GLY A 89 2.09 -1.02 -5.86
C GLY A 89 0.91 -1.07 -4.92
N PHE A 90 0.59 -2.26 -4.44
CA PHE A 90 -0.49 -2.42 -3.47
C PHE A 90 -0.27 -3.62 -2.55
N ALA A 91 -0.95 -3.59 -1.41
CA ALA A 91 -1.00 -4.70 -0.47
C ALA A 91 -2.43 -5.24 -0.34
N ARG A 92 -2.57 -6.56 -0.20
CA ARG A 92 -3.83 -7.22 0.17
C ARG A 92 -3.65 -7.90 1.53
N ILE A 93 -4.47 -7.51 2.49
CA ILE A 93 -4.41 -8.01 3.86
C ILE A 93 -5.39 -9.16 4.01
N TYR A 94 -4.88 -10.33 4.38
CA TYR A 94 -5.64 -11.52 4.72
C TYR A 94 -5.40 -11.88 6.19
N LYS A 95 -6.17 -12.86 6.70
CA LYS A 95 -6.06 -13.30 8.09
C LYS A 95 -4.68 -13.82 8.49
N SER A 96 -3.93 -14.41 7.55
CA SER A 96 -2.64 -15.07 7.81
C SER A 96 -1.43 -14.39 7.17
N GLU A 97 -1.65 -13.44 6.26
CA GLU A 97 -0.57 -12.78 5.54
C GLU A 97 -1.00 -11.46 4.92
N VAL A 98 -0.04 -10.58 4.68
CA VAL A 98 -0.16 -9.43 3.78
C VAL A 98 0.58 -9.78 2.49
N LYS A 99 -0.11 -9.75 1.34
CA LYS A 99 0.51 -9.95 0.03
C LYS A 99 0.84 -8.62 -0.60
N ILE A 100 2.08 -8.45 -1.06
CA ILE A 100 2.59 -7.21 -1.63
C ILE A 100 2.80 -7.40 -3.14
N TYR A 101 2.32 -6.43 -3.92
CA TYR A 101 2.38 -6.41 -5.37
C TYR A 101 2.99 -5.11 -5.87
N ASP A 102 3.60 -5.15 -7.05
CA ASP A 102 3.97 -3.94 -7.79
C ASP A 102 2.78 -3.38 -8.60
N HIS A 103 3.03 -2.27 -9.29
CA HIS A 103 2.06 -1.60 -10.16
C HIS A 103 1.63 -2.43 -11.38
N GLN A 104 2.34 -3.52 -11.69
CA GLN A 104 2.04 -4.44 -12.78
C GLN A 104 1.30 -5.69 -12.28
N ASN A 105 0.81 -5.66 -11.03
CA ASN A 105 0.11 -6.78 -10.39
C ASN A 105 1.00 -8.02 -10.22
N LYS A 106 2.34 -7.87 -10.28
CA LYS A 106 3.28 -8.95 -9.96
C LYS A 106 3.39 -9.08 -8.45
N HIS A 107 3.17 -10.28 -7.94
CA HIS A 107 3.40 -10.59 -6.54
C HIS A 107 4.90 -10.51 -6.22
N LEU A 108 5.27 -9.71 -5.23
CA LEU A 108 6.65 -9.50 -4.82
C LEU A 108 7.02 -10.39 -3.63
N ARG A 109 6.20 -10.36 -2.58
CA ARG A 109 6.36 -11.18 -1.38
C ARG A 109 5.11 -11.15 -0.50
N SER A 110 5.08 -12.05 0.48
CA SER A 110 4.15 -12.01 1.61
C SER A 110 4.88 -11.61 2.89
N ALA A 111 4.16 -10.97 3.80
CA ALA A 111 4.54 -10.79 5.21
C ALA A 111 3.57 -11.61 6.07
N GLY A 112 4.10 -12.44 6.97
CA GLY A 112 3.26 -13.29 7.83
C GLY A 112 2.40 -12.45 8.78
N VAL A 113 1.21 -12.94 9.12
CA VAL A 113 0.35 -12.39 10.18
C VAL A 113 0.17 -13.45 11.26
N GLY A 114 0.36 -13.05 12.51
CA GLY A 114 0.19 -13.92 13.66
C GLY A 114 -0.46 -13.22 14.84
N ASN A 115 -0.68 -13.99 15.91
CA ASN A 115 -1.18 -13.45 17.17
C ASN A 115 -0.16 -12.45 17.75
N ALA A 116 -0.67 -11.34 18.26
CA ALA A 116 0.07 -10.31 18.97
C ALA A 116 -0.59 -10.05 20.33
N PRO A 117 0.14 -9.49 21.31
CA PRO A 117 -0.46 -8.96 22.53
C PRO A 117 -1.55 -7.94 22.19
N CYS A 118 -2.65 -7.98 22.93
CA CYS A 118 -3.57 -6.86 23.03
C CYS A 118 -3.14 -6.02 24.22
N ASP A 119 -2.79 -4.76 23.99
CA ASP A 119 -2.60 -3.77 25.06
C ASP A 119 -3.90 -3.01 25.27
#